data_AF-A0A314ZQP0-F1
#
_entry.id   AF-A0A314ZQP0-F1
#
_cell.length_a   1.000
_cell.length_b   1.000
_cell.length_c   1.000
_cell.angle_alpha   90.00
_cell.angle_beta   90.00
_cell.angle_gamma   90.00
#
_symmetry.space_group_name_H-M   'P 1'
#
loop_
_entity.id
_entity.type
_entity.pdbx_description
1 polymer ?
#
loop_
_entity_poly.entity_id
_entity_poly.type
_entity_poly.pdbx_seq_one_letter_code
_entity_poly.pdbx_strand_id
1 'polypeptide(L)'
;MSQDIYSERPLFGGAITSTFPPRFQDVSDIRQVPDHQEAFVDPDRDESLIFELLELKHEVGDDGSATWFLQDLATEQDADGSMVIEQSGVVEAPGLCYRNTPAVVTTAVGQMSISKGRQGREAQNIVRVYVANLRLKEVNTDVLVTAYEPVHINPLSESASTVGAGLAVPAVQSGYMPVAEVFKLAVSSFKVNDWNLFGSVA
;
A
#
# COMPACT_ATOMS: atom_id res chain seq x y z
N MET A 1 -0.39 14.55 -19.22
CA MET A 1 -1.21 14.68 -17.99
C MET A 1 -2.16 13.50 -18.02
N SER A 2 -2.06 12.59 -17.05
CA SER A 2 -2.97 11.44 -16.93
C SER A 2 -4.40 11.96 -16.77
N GLN A 3 -5.35 11.31 -17.43
CA GLN A 3 -6.77 11.70 -17.39
C GLN A 3 -7.55 10.97 -16.30
N ASP A 4 -6.85 10.25 -15.42
CA ASP A 4 -7.48 9.49 -14.35
C ASP A 4 -8.19 10.43 -13.38
N ILE A 5 -9.51 10.29 -13.35
CA ILE A 5 -10.36 10.85 -12.33
C ILE A 5 -9.98 10.15 -11.01
N TYR A 6 -9.84 10.90 -9.93
CA TYR A 6 -9.67 10.35 -8.58
C TYR A 6 -10.84 10.79 -7.72
N SER A 7 -11.17 9.97 -6.72
CA SER A 7 -12.27 10.21 -5.82
C SER A 7 -11.85 9.91 -4.39
N GLU A 8 -12.31 10.72 -3.44
CA GLU A 8 -12.22 10.38 -2.03
C GLU A 8 -13.06 9.12 -1.76
N ARG A 9 -12.49 8.17 -1.01
CA ARG A 9 -13.11 6.90 -0.66
C ARG A 9 -13.12 6.71 0.85
N PRO A 10 -14.26 6.27 1.42
CA PRO A 10 -14.30 5.87 2.81
C PRO A 10 -13.56 4.54 2.99
N LEU A 11 -12.84 4.43 4.10
CA LEU A 11 -12.15 3.23 4.57
C LEU A 11 -12.61 2.94 6.01
N PHE A 12 -12.62 1.68 6.42
CA PHE A 12 -12.97 1.24 7.78
C PHE A 12 -14.33 1.79 8.24
N GLY A 13 -15.37 1.55 7.44
CA GLY A 13 -16.72 2.06 7.70
C GLY A 13 -16.85 3.60 7.64
N GLY A 14 -15.89 4.29 7.01
CA GLY A 14 -15.86 5.74 6.87
C GLY A 14 -15.13 6.48 7.99
N ALA A 15 -14.57 5.74 8.97
CA ALA A 15 -13.74 6.33 10.01
C ALA A 15 -12.45 6.94 9.45
N ILE A 16 -11.98 6.45 8.31
CA ILE A 16 -10.86 6.99 7.56
C ILE A 16 -11.33 7.35 6.14
N THR A 17 -10.70 8.35 5.53
CA THR A 17 -10.82 8.64 4.09
C THR A 17 -9.45 8.74 3.43
N SER A 18 -9.38 8.31 2.17
CA SER A 18 -8.21 8.46 1.31
C SER A 18 -8.64 8.63 -0.14
N THR A 19 -7.83 9.26 -0.97
CA THR A 19 -8.14 9.56 -2.37
C THR A 19 -7.27 8.77 -3.32
N PHE A 20 -7.89 8.04 -4.26
CA PHE A 20 -7.20 7.30 -5.32
C PHE A 20 -8.14 7.03 -6.51
N PRO A 21 -7.63 6.60 -7.68
CA PRO A 21 -8.43 6.37 -8.87
C PRO A 21 -9.47 5.25 -8.70
N PRO A 22 -10.65 5.36 -9.35
CA PRO A 22 -11.73 4.41 -9.16
C PRO A 22 -11.47 3.03 -9.78
N ARG A 23 -10.46 2.91 -10.64
CA ARG A 23 -10.00 1.63 -11.22
C ARG A 23 -9.55 0.61 -10.16
N PHE A 24 -9.14 1.10 -8.99
CA PHE A 24 -8.88 0.26 -7.82
C PHE A 24 -10.21 -0.17 -7.20
N GLN A 25 -10.61 -1.40 -7.49
CA GLN A 25 -11.84 -2.03 -7.03
C GLN A 25 -11.64 -2.66 -5.66
N ASP A 26 -12.66 -2.59 -4.82
CA ASP A 26 -12.63 -3.18 -3.48
C ASP A 26 -12.64 -4.70 -3.57
N VAL A 27 -11.71 -5.33 -2.86
CA VAL A 27 -11.55 -6.79 -2.86
C VAL A 27 -12.57 -7.47 -1.93
N SER A 28 -13.14 -6.73 -0.97
CA SER A 28 -14.14 -7.24 -0.02
C SER A 28 -15.43 -7.72 -0.69
N ASP A 29 -15.74 -7.18 -1.89
CA ASP A 29 -16.87 -7.62 -2.72
C ASP A 29 -16.73 -9.08 -3.21
N ILE A 30 -15.50 -9.61 -3.23
CA ILE A 30 -15.18 -10.91 -3.85
C ILE A 30 -14.70 -11.92 -2.80
N ARG A 31 -13.97 -11.46 -1.78
CA ARG A 31 -13.45 -12.32 -0.70
C ARG A 31 -13.43 -11.58 0.62
N GLN A 32 -13.47 -12.34 1.71
CA GLN A 32 -13.31 -11.77 3.04
C GLN A 32 -11.90 -11.16 3.20
N VAL A 33 -11.85 -9.91 3.61
CA VAL A 33 -10.65 -9.17 4.02
C VAL A 33 -10.71 -9.03 5.55
N PRO A 34 -9.59 -9.18 6.28
CA PRO A 34 -9.58 -8.95 7.72
C PRO A 34 -10.05 -7.54 8.08
N ASP A 35 -10.75 -7.37 9.21
CA ASP A 35 -11.37 -6.08 9.59
C ASP A 35 -10.37 -4.93 9.79
N HIS A 36 -9.09 -5.24 10.00
CA HIS A 36 -8.00 -4.27 10.13
C HIS A 36 -7.30 -3.97 8.79
N GLN A 37 -7.79 -4.53 7.68
CA GLN A 37 -7.28 -4.33 6.33
C GLN A 37 -8.38 -3.86 5.38
N GLU A 38 -8.00 -2.98 4.45
CA GLU A 38 -8.80 -2.58 3.30
C GLU A 38 -7.95 -2.77 2.05
N ALA A 39 -8.38 -3.63 1.13
CA ALA A 39 -7.58 -4.04 -0.02
C ALA A 39 -8.29 -3.69 -1.33
N PHE A 40 -7.56 -3.02 -2.23
CA PHE A 40 -8.05 -2.62 -3.54
C PHE A 40 -7.13 -3.12 -4.65
N VAL A 41 -7.71 -3.46 -5.80
CA VAL A 41 -6.97 -3.97 -6.96
C VAL A 41 -7.43 -3.32 -8.25
N ASP A 42 -6.50 -3.08 -9.17
CA ASP A 42 -6.83 -2.87 -10.57
C ASP A 42 -6.66 -4.20 -11.33
N PRO A 43 -7.77 -4.90 -11.66
CA PRO A 43 -7.71 -6.21 -12.30
C PRO A 43 -7.13 -6.17 -13.71
N ASP A 44 -7.21 -5.03 -14.42
CA ASP A 44 -6.74 -4.90 -15.80
C ASP A 44 -5.21 -4.72 -15.87
N ARG A 45 -4.59 -4.46 -14.72
CA ARG A 45 -3.16 -4.11 -14.61
C ARG A 45 -2.39 -4.91 -13.56
N ASP A 46 -3.12 -5.70 -12.77
CA ASP A 46 -2.61 -6.49 -11.67
C ASP A 46 -1.91 -5.66 -10.58
N GLU A 47 -2.28 -4.38 -10.49
CA GLU A 47 -1.81 -3.41 -9.49
C GLU A 47 -2.70 -3.51 -8.24
N SER A 48 -2.14 -3.25 -7.05
CA SER A 48 -2.93 -3.23 -5.81
C SER A 48 -2.54 -2.08 -4.89
N LEU A 49 -3.49 -1.71 -4.02
CA LEU A 49 -3.35 -0.71 -2.97
C LEU A 49 -4.02 -1.26 -1.71
N ILE A 50 -3.28 -1.37 -0.61
CA ILE A 50 -3.75 -1.96 0.64
C ILE A 50 -3.50 -0.97 1.78
N PHE A 51 -4.49 -0.83 2.67
CA PHE A 51 -4.39 -0.09 3.92
C PHE A 51 -4.53 -1.09 5.06
N GLU A 52 -3.65 -1.02 6.04
CA GLU A 52 -3.64 -1.94 7.16
C GLU A 52 -3.37 -1.19 8.47
N LEU A 53 -4.17 -1.51 9.50
CA LEU A 53 -4.02 -0.98 10.85
C LEU A 53 -3.26 -1.99 11.71
N LEU A 54 -2.07 -1.60 12.16
CA LEU A 54 -1.17 -2.44 12.95
C LEU A 54 -0.93 -1.83 14.33
N GLU A 55 -0.57 -2.67 15.30
CA GLU A 55 -0.04 -2.17 16.57
C GLU A 55 1.28 -1.43 16.34
N LEU A 56 1.45 -0.30 17.03
CA LEU A 56 2.66 0.52 16.94
C LEU A 56 3.91 -0.29 17.34
N LYS A 57 4.87 -0.37 16.43
CA LYS A 57 6.16 -1.05 16.67
C LYS A 57 7.12 -0.16 17.47
N HIS A 58 7.06 -0.25 18.80
CA HIS A 58 7.87 0.60 19.69
C HIS A 58 9.38 0.38 19.56
N GLU A 59 9.81 -0.81 19.16
CA GLU A 59 11.21 -1.18 18.93
C GLU A 59 11.77 -0.59 17.62
N VAL A 60 10.90 -0.11 16.72
CA VAL A 60 11.29 0.49 15.45
C VAL A 60 11.25 2.02 15.59
N GLY A 61 12.39 2.66 15.33
CA GLY A 61 12.50 4.12 15.29
C GLY A 61 11.64 4.72 14.18
N ASP A 62 11.30 6.01 14.30
CA ASP A 62 10.53 6.69 13.24
C ASP A 62 11.27 6.64 11.91
N ASP A 63 12.56 6.97 11.96
CA ASP A 63 13.48 6.89 10.83
C ASP A 63 13.67 5.43 10.42
N GLY A 64 13.42 5.16 9.14
CA GLY A 64 13.51 3.81 8.57
C GLY A 64 12.34 2.87 8.93
N SER A 65 11.26 3.33 9.59
CA SER A 65 10.11 2.45 9.87
C SER A 65 9.46 1.87 8.60
N ALA A 66 9.28 2.66 7.55
CA ALA A 66 8.79 2.13 6.27
C ALA A 66 9.75 1.11 5.63
N THR A 67 11.06 1.30 5.76
CA THR A 67 12.08 0.35 5.27
C THR A 67 12.03 -0.96 6.07
N TRP A 68 11.79 -0.90 7.37
CA TRP A 68 11.57 -2.08 8.21
C TRP A 68 10.36 -2.89 7.71
N PHE A 69 9.21 -2.24 7.51
CA PHE A 69 8.01 -2.90 6.99
C PHE A 69 8.20 -3.44 5.57
N LEU A 70 8.94 -2.74 4.70
CA LEU A 70 9.29 -3.24 3.38
C LEU A 70 10.10 -4.56 3.47
N GLN A 71 11.03 -4.67 4.41
CA GLN A 71 11.81 -5.88 4.64
C GLN A 71 10.98 -7.00 5.27
N ASP A 72 10.04 -6.65 6.17
CA ASP A 72 9.11 -7.59 6.79
C ASP A 72 8.20 -8.23 5.73
N LEU A 73 7.59 -7.40 4.87
CA LEU A 73 6.80 -7.84 3.72
C LEU A 73 7.60 -8.75 2.78
N ALA A 74 8.86 -8.42 2.47
CA ALA A 74 9.71 -9.27 1.65
C ALA A 74 9.93 -10.66 2.29
N THR A 75 10.05 -10.70 3.62
CA THR A 75 10.28 -11.94 4.37
C THR A 75 9.01 -12.80 4.38
N GLU A 76 7.84 -12.20 4.60
CA GLU A 76 6.56 -12.91 4.57
C GLU A 76 6.22 -13.48 3.19
N GLN A 77 6.61 -12.77 2.13
CA GLN A 77 6.36 -13.17 0.75
C GLN A 77 7.42 -14.13 0.19
N ASP A 78 8.37 -14.58 1.02
CA ASP A 78 9.51 -15.42 0.60
C ASP A 78 10.21 -14.83 -0.64
N ALA A 79 10.31 -13.49 -0.66
CA ALA A 79 10.77 -12.74 -1.81
C ALA A 79 12.31 -12.73 -1.87
N ASP A 80 12.87 -13.71 -2.56
CA ASP A 80 14.30 -13.74 -2.86
C ASP A 80 14.72 -12.48 -3.65
N GLY A 81 15.80 -11.85 -3.21
CA GLY A 81 16.41 -10.71 -3.92
C GLY A 81 15.69 -9.37 -3.75
N SER A 82 14.94 -9.18 -2.66
CA SER A 82 14.37 -7.86 -2.32
C SER A 82 15.47 -6.78 -2.30
N MET A 83 15.23 -5.69 -3.03
CA MET A 83 16.13 -4.53 -3.11
C MET A 83 15.36 -3.28 -2.73
N VAL A 84 15.88 -2.51 -1.78
CA VAL A 84 15.42 -1.15 -1.49
C VAL A 84 15.94 -0.22 -2.59
N ILE A 85 15.03 0.50 -3.22
CA ILE A 85 15.31 1.47 -4.30
C ILE A 85 15.40 2.88 -3.74
N GLU A 86 14.45 3.25 -2.87
CA GLU A 86 14.30 4.60 -2.34
C GLU A 86 13.74 4.54 -0.93
N GLN A 87 14.12 5.51 -0.09
CA GLN A 87 13.49 5.76 1.20
C GLN A 87 13.43 7.27 1.47
N SER A 88 12.36 7.72 2.12
CA SER A 88 12.26 9.11 2.55
C SER A 88 12.86 9.31 3.94
N GLY A 89 13.15 10.56 4.28
CA GLY A 89 13.30 10.96 5.67
C GLY A 89 11.95 10.97 6.41
N VAL A 90 12.03 11.30 7.69
CA VAL A 90 10.88 11.48 8.57
C VAL A 90 10.14 12.77 8.22
N VAL A 91 8.83 12.67 7.98
CA VAL A 91 7.95 13.81 7.68
C VAL A 91 6.84 13.85 8.71
N GLU A 92 6.65 14.98 9.39
CA GLU A 92 5.46 15.20 10.21
C GLU A 92 4.26 15.50 9.31
N ALA A 93 3.09 14.98 9.68
CA ALA A 93 1.82 15.24 9.02
C ALA A 93 0.89 16.04 9.95
N PRO A 94 0.98 17.39 10.00
CA PRO A 94 0.17 18.20 10.90
C PRO A 94 -1.34 18.05 10.69
N GLY A 95 -1.77 17.75 9.47
CA GLY A 95 -3.18 17.50 9.14
C GLY A 95 -3.72 16.17 9.65
N LEU A 96 -2.84 15.26 10.07
CA LEU A 96 -3.17 13.97 10.67
C LEU A 96 -2.71 14.00 12.13
N CYS A 97 -3.51 14.62 13.01
CA CYS A 97 -3.15 14.81 14.41
C CYS A 97 -4.27 14.38 15.36
N TYR A 98 -3.87 13.86 16.52
CA TYR A 98 -4.75 13.54 17.63
C TYR A 98 -4.20 14.14 18.91
N ARG A 99 -5.05 14.81 19.71
CA ARG A 99 -4.66 15.51 20.96
C ARG A 99 -3.46 16.47 20.80
N ASN A 100 -3.27 17.07 19.62
CA ASN A 100 -2.15 17.94 19.21
C ASN A 100 -0.81 17.24 18.93
N THR A 101 -0.78 15.90 18.92
CA THR A 101 0.39 15.14 18.46
C THR A 101 0.21 14.82 16.97
N PRO A 102 1.04 15.36 16.07
CA PRO A 102 0.99 15.02 14.65
C PRO A 102 1.49 13.60 14.41
N ALA A 103 0.95 12.96 13.38
CA ALA A 103 1.46 11.70 12.90
C ALA A 103 2.84 11.89 12.27
N VAL A 104 3.63 10.82 12.32
CA VAL A 104 4.93 10.76 11.67
C VAL A 104 4.84 9.82 10.48
N VAL A 105 5.34 10.24 9.32
CA VAL A 105 5.26 9.48 8.08
C VAL A 105 6.65 9.23 7.53
N THR A 106 6.92 7.98 7.16
CA THR A 106 8.05 7.61 6.30
C THR A 106 7.57 6.76 5.14
N THR A 107 8.36 6.74 4.06
CA THR A 107 8.06 5.96 2.87
C THR A 107 9.31 5.21 2.39
N ALA A 108 9.10 4.05 1.78
CA ALA A 108 10.14 3.26 1.15
C ALA A 108 9.60 2.63 -0.15
N VAL A 109 10.48 2.43 -1.11
CA VAL A 109 10.19 1.75 -2.37
C VAL A 109 11.19 0.62 -2.54
N GLY A 110 10.69 -0.57 -2.84
CA GLY A 110 11.52 -1.73 -3.14
C GLY A 110 11.09 -2.45 -4.40
N GLN A 111 11.89 -3.42 -4.82
CA GLN A 111 11.52 -4.39 -5.84
C GLN A 111 11.69 -5.79 -5.27
N MET A 112 10.71 -6.66 -5.54
CA MET A 112 10.61 -8.01 -4.98
C MET A 112 10.20 -9.00 -6.06
N SER A 113 10.56 -10.26 -5.88
CA SER A 113 10.04 -11.39 -6.66
C SER A 113 8.96 -12.10 -5.84
N ILE A 114 7.70 -12.00 -6.25
CA ILE A 114 6.55 -12.47 -5.45
C ILE A 114 5.67 -13.41 -6.29
N SER A 115 5.29 -14.56 -5.72
CA SER A 115 4.30 -15.46 -6.32
C SER A 115 2.89 -15.11 -5.81
N LYS A 116 1.86 -15.33 -6.62
CA LYS A 116 0.48 -15.09 -6.18
C LYS A 116 -0.12 -16.32 -5.51
N GLY A 117 -0.97 -16.11 -4.51
CA GLY A 117 -1.80 -17.14 -3.91
C GLY A 117 -0.99 -18.35 -3.42
N ARG A 118 -1.22 -19.52 -4.01
CA ARG A 118 -0.53 -20.78 -3.66
C ARG A 118 0.48 -21.22 -4.72
N GLN A 119 0.91 -20.30 -5.58
CA GLN A 119 1.86 -20.61 -6.65
C GLN A 119 3.28 -20.81 -6.11
N GLY A 120 4.04 -21.69 -6.77
CA GLY A 120 5.44 -21.93 -6.46
C GLY A 120 6.36 -20.79 -6.89
N ARG A 121 7.64 -20.86 -6.47
CA ARG A 121 8.66 -19.85 -6.77
C ARG A 121 8.91 -19.68 -8.28
N GLU A 122 8.65 -20.71 -9.08
CA GLU A 122 8.76 -20.70 -10.54
C GLU A 122 7.80 -19.73 -11.23
N ALA A 123 6.74 -19.28 -10.54
CA ALA A 123 5.72 -18.37 -11.05
C ALA A 123 5.85 -16.94 -10.50
N GLN A 124 6.98 -16.61 -9.86
CA GLN A 124 7.20 -15.28 -9.27
C GLN A 124 7.19 -14.17 -10.33
N ASN A 125 6.41 -13.13 -10.05
CA ASN A 125 6.43 -11.86 -10.77
C ASN A 125 7.47 -10.93 -10.16
N ILE A 126 8.06 -10.07 -10.98
CA ILE A 126 8.86 -8.95 -10.47
C ILE A 126 7.90 -7.80 -10.22
N VAL A 127 7.83 -7.35 -8.98
CA VAL A 127 6.93 -6.27 -8.56
C VAL A 127 7.73 -5.17 -7.88
N ARG A 128 7.34 -3.92 -8.13
CA ARG A 128 7.76 -2.77 -7.35
C ARG A 128 6.74 -2.57 -6.24
N VAL A 129 7.24 -2.40 -5.01
CA VAL A 129 6.42 -2.26 -3.80
C VAL A 129 6.69 -0.90 -3.20
N TYR A 130 5.62 -0.13 -3.00
CA TYR A 130 5.64 1.16 -2.32
C TYR A 130 5.06 0.97 -0.92
N VAL A 131 5.74 1.48 0.10
CA VAL A 131 5.33 1.34 1.50
C VAL A 131 5.36 2.70 2.16
N ALA A 132 4.28 3.08 2.83
CA ALA A 132 4.25 4.21 3.75
C ALA A 132 3.83 3.70 5.12
N ASN A 133 4.53 4.16 6.16
CA ASN A 133 4.11 3.96 7.54
C ASN A 133 3.70 5.31 8.13
N LEU A 134 2.43 5.45 8.52
CA LEU A 134 1.89 6.61 9.20
C LEU A 134 1.70 6.26 10.68
N ARG A 135 2.58 6.79 11.54
CA ARG A 135 2.63 6.44 12.96
C ARG A 135 1.71 7.35 13.77
N LEU A 136 0.64 6.77 14.31
CA LEU A 136 -0.35 7.42 15.17
C LEU A 136 -0.05 7.10 16.64
N LYS A 137 0.99 7.75 17.19
CA LYS A 137 1.57 7.36 18.49
C LYS A 137 0.60 7.43 19.67
N GLU A 138 -0.23 8.47 19.73
CA GLU A 138 -1.19 8.66 20.83
C GLU A 138 -2.27 7.56 20.93
N VAL A 139 -2.48 6.84 19.83
CA VAL A 139 -3.44 5.72 19.77
C VAL A 139 -2.76 4.37 19.55
N ASN A 140 -1.42 4.32 19.67
CA ASN A 140 -0.60 3.12 19.52
C ASN A 140 -0.85 2.35 18.22
N THR A 141 -1.00 3.06 17.10
CA THR A 141 -1.24 2.43 15.79
C THR A 141 -0.18 2.86 14.77
N ASP A 142 0.36 1.90 14.02
CA ASP A 142 1.03 2.13 12.75
C ASP A 142 0.02 1.86 11.63
N VAL A 143 -0.22 2.84 10.74
CA VAL A 143 -1.04 2.64 9.55
C VAL A 143 -0.11 2.37 8.37
N LEU A 144 -0.16 1.15 7.86
CA LEU A 144 0.64 0.71 6.74
C LEU A 144 -0.16 0.89 5.45
N VAL A 145 0.35 1.71 4.53
CA VAL A 145 -0.19 1.82 3.16
C VAL A 145 0.81 1.16 2.24
N THR A 146 0.37 0.14 1.50
CA THR A 146 1.21 -0.56 0.53
C THR A 146 0.60 -0.52 -0.86
N ALA A 147 1.43 -0.36 -1.89
CA ALA A 147 1.01 -0.48 -3.27
C ALA A 147 1.96 -1.39 -4.05
N TYR A 148 1.39 -2.27 -4.86
CA TYR A 148 2.15 -3.20 -5.71
C TYR A 148 1.95 -2.82 -7.17
N GLU A 149 3.07 -2.63 -7.86
CA GLU A 149 3.12 -2.37 -9.30
C GLU A 149 3.89 -3.51 -9.98
N PRO A 150 3.24 -4.34 -10.79
CA PRO A 150 3.96 -5.34 -11.58
C PRO A 150 4.93 -4.68 -12.57
N VAL A 151 6.16 -5.21 -12.62
CA VAL A 151 7.20 -4.84 -13.59
C VAL A 151 7.34 -5.92 -14.64
N HIS A 152 7.26 -7.19 -14.20
CA HIS A 152 7.29 -8.35 -15.09
C HIS A 152 6.34 -9.43 -14.59
N ILE A 153 5.47 -9.91 -15.48
CA ILE A 153 4.54 -11.00 -15.24
C ILE A 153 5.11 -12.29 -15.81
N ASN A 154 5.31 -13.27 -14.94
CA ASN A 154 5.80 -14.59 -15.30
C ASN A 154 4.72 -15.35 -16.10
N PRO A 155 5.06 -16.06 -17.19
CA PRO A 155 4.09 -16.86 -17.95
C PRO A 155 3.34 -17.93 -17.14
N LEU A 156 3.93 -18.39 -16.03
CA LEU A 156 3.31 -19.35 -15.10
C LEU A 156 2.46 -18.67 -14.01
N SER A 157 2.50 -17.34 -13.91
CA SER A 157 1.69 -16.57 -12.96
C SER A 157 0.21 -16.62 -13.37
N GLU A 158 -0.69 -16.69 -12.40
CA GLU A 158 -2.14 -16.61 -12.66
C GLU A 158 -2.51 -15.29 -13.35
N SER A 159 -1.80 -14.21 -13.02
CA SER A 159 -1.95 -12.89 -13.64
C SER A 159 -1.70 -12.91 -15.15
N ALA A 160 -0.87 -13.83 -15.67
CA ALA A 160 -0.54 -13.89 -17.09
C ALA A 160 -1.77 -14.11 -17.98
N SER A 161 -2.78 -14.80 -17.47
CA SER A 161 -4.04 -15.04 -18.20
C SER A 161 -4.91 -13.79 -18.34
N THR A 162 -4.76 -12.83 -17.43
CA THR A 162 -5.58 -11.62 -17.35
C THR A 162 -4.87 -10.42 -17.97
N VAL A 163 -3.61 -10.19 -17.60
CA VAL A 163 -2.85 -8.98 -18.00
C VAL A 163 -1.73 -9.26 -19.01
N GLY A 164 -1.55 -10.53 -19.39
CA GLY A 164 -0.49 -10.97 -20.30
C GLY A 164 0.85 -11.20 -19.59
N ALA A 165 1.62 -12.15 -20.11
CA ALA A 165 2.98 -12.41 -19.64
C ALA A 165 4.01 -11.45 -20.26
N GLY A 166 5.13 -11.25 -19.58
CA GLY A 166 6.23 -10.42 -20.04
C GLY A 166 6.35 -9.11 -19.27
N LEU A 167 6.93 -8.09 -19.91
CA LEU A 167 7.06 -6.76 -19.31
C LEU A 167 5.68 -6.13 -19.16
N ALA A 168 5.36 -5.69 -17.94
CA ALA A 168 4.15 -4.95 -17.70
C ALA A 168 4.21 -3.59 -18.43
N VAL A 169 3.11 -3.21 -19.08
CA VAL A 169 3.00 -1.90 -19.73
C VAL A 169 2.84 -0.84 -18.63
N PRO A 170 3.68 0.19 -18.52
CA PRO A 170 3.51 1.24 -17.51
C PRO A 170 2.16 1.97 -17.62
N ALA A 171 1.55 2.30 -16.48
CA ALA A 171 0.21 2.92 -16.42
C ALA A 171 0.11 4.20 -17.27
N VAL A 172 1.14 5.04 -17.24
CA VAL A 172 1.21 6.28 -18.03
C VAL A 172 1.08 6.05 -19.54
N GLN A 173 1.59 4.93 -20.05
CA GLN A 173 1.51 4.59 -21.48
C GLN A 173 0.10 4.16 -21.89
N SER A 174 -0.70 3.70 -20.92
CA SER A 174 -2.10 3.33 -21.07
C SER A 174 -3.06 4.47 -20.69
N GLY A 175 -2.54 5.67 -20.40
CA GLY A 175 -3.34 6.84 -20.03
C GLY A 175 -3.75 6.93 -18.56
N TYR A 176 -3.36 5.95 -17.74
CA TYR A 176 -3.68 5.87 -16.32
C TYR A 176 -2.64 6.61 -15.45
N MET A 177 -3.05 6.97 -14.24
CA MET A 177 -2.17 7.49 -13.20
C MET A 177 -1.16 6.40 -12.76
N PRO A 178 0.16 6.69 -12.76
CA PRO A 178 1.19 5.78 -12.24
C PRO A 178 0.93 5.37 -10.80
N VAL A 179 1.28 4.13 -10.44
CA VAL A 179 1.11 3.63 -9.06
C VAL A 179 1.85 4.50 -8.05
N ALA A 180 3.03 5.03 -8.39
CA ALA A 180 3.74 5.98 -7.53
C ALA A 180 2.91 7.24 -7.20
N GLU A 181 2.17 7.78 -8.17
CA GLU A 181 1.29 8.93 -7.99
C GLU A 181 0.02 8.56 -7.21
N VAL A 182 -0.55 7.38 -7.49
CA VAL A 182 -1.69 6.83 -6.73
C VAL A 182 -1.32 6.68 -5.26
N PHE A 183 -0.18 6.03 -4.99
CA PHE A 183 0.34 5.82 -3.64
C PHE A 183 0.59 7.16 -2.93
N LYS A 184 1.26 8.10 -3.59
CA LYS A 184 1.49 9.44 -3.02
C LYS A 184 0.19 10.17 -2.71
N LEU A 185 -0.80 10.09 -3.60
CA LEU A 185 -2.11 10.71 -3.40
C LEU A 185 -2.84 10.06 -2.23
N ALA A 186 -2.85 8.73 -2.16
CA ALA A 186 -3.49 7.97 -1.09
C ALA A 186 -2.90 8.32 0.29
N VAL A 187 -1.57 8.40 0.39
CA VAL A 187 -0.86 8.73 1.64
C VAL A 187 -1.06 10.20 2.02
N SER A 188 -0.92 11.13 1.07
CA SER A 188 -1.03 12.58 1.37
C SER A 188 -2.45 13.07 1.63
N SER A 189 -3.46 12.36 1.14
CA SER A 189 -4.88 12.64 1.39
C SER A 189 -5.47 11.81 2.55
N PHE A 190 -4.66 10.95 3.19
CA PHE A 190 -5.11 10.13 4.29
C PHE A 190 -5.60 10.99 5.46
N LYS A 191 -6.83 10.72 5.92
CA LYS A 191 -7.47 11.47 7.00
C LYS A 191 -8.25 10.53 7.90
N VAL A 192 -8.10 10.72 9.21
CA VAL A 192 -8.97 10.11 10.21
C VAL A 192 -10.15 11.05 10.48
N ASN A 193 -11.36 10.59 10.17
CA ASN A 193 -12.61 11.30 10.42
C ASN A 193 -13.20 10.94 11.79
N ASP A 194 -13.03 9.69 12.23
CA ASP A 194 -13.48 9.22 13.54
C ASP A 194 -12.35 8.47 14.27
N TRP A 195 -11.80 9.11 15.30
CA TRP A 195 -10.72 8.56 16.12
C TRP A 195 -11.20 7.45 17.08
N ASN A 196 -12.52 7.26 17.26
CA ASN A 196 -13.03 6.13 18.05
C ASN A 196 -12.71 4.77 17.42
N LEU A 197 -12.31 4.75 16.13
CA LEU A 197 -11.80 3.58 15.44
C LEU A 197 -10.68 2.88 16.21
N PHE A 198 -9.80 3.64 16.85
CA PHE A 198 -8.66 3.11 17.60
C PHE A 198 -8.99 2.78 19.06
N GLY A 199 -10.29 2.75 19.40
CA GLY A 199 -10.79 2.54 20.75
C GLY A 199 -10.84 3.81 21.59
N SER A 200 -11.56 3.73 22.72
CA SER A 200 -11.64 4.82 23.69
C SER A 200 -10.32 4.92 24.46
N VAL A 201 -9.42 5.80 24.02
CA VAL A 201 -8.26 6.18 24.83
C VAL A 201 -8.78 7.10 25.93
N ALA A 202 -8.76 6.64 27.18
CA ALA A 202 -9.11 7.45 28.35
C ALA A 202 -8.19 8.68 28.51
#